data_AF-A0A7I4Z8C4-F1
#
_entry.id   AF-A0A7I4Z8C4-F1
#
_cell.length_a   1.000
_cell.length_b   1.000
_cell.length_c   1.000
_cell.angle_alpha   90.00
_cell.angle_beta   90.00
_cell.angle_gamma   90.00
#
_symmetry.space_group_name_H-M   'P 1'
#
loop_
_entity.id
_entity.type
_entity.pdbx_description
1 polymer ?
#
loop_
_entity_poly.entity_id
_entity_poly.type
_entity_poly.pdbx_seq_one_letter_code
_entity_poly.pdbx_strand_id
1 'polypeptide(L)'
;MAVKRDDIESIPNLKPLSKGEGNERLKLKIVDFDAEILRMNYEALGCTQRMVAELEKMNEEGVMTLSALENQDEQLDKLEANLHQINDDISAVTSDITKMERCCCFPKICFSLKRLRRNKDKENDVRAAASSSIVVKRKASQKRDGAFMTRLTDTVVEGEIEDNLRHVNETLDNIKHLAADINVQLSIQEPKIDRIQNLMETSDIAMDGANEKVKRLLSV
;
A
#
# COMPACT_ATOMS: atom_id res chain seq x y z
N MET A 1 -49.08 76.04 23.55
CA MET A 1 -49.11 74.67 23.01
C MET A 1 -49.00 73.69 24.17
N ALA A 2 -49.92 72.73 24.21
CA ALA A 2 -50.07 71.76 25.28
C ALA A 2 -49.16 70.54 25.07
N VAL A 3 -48.65 69.96 26.16
CA VAL A 3 -48.40 68.52 26.28
C VAL A 3 -48.91 68.08 27.66
N LYS A 4 -49.71 67.01 27.66
CA LYS A 4 -50.47 66.46 28.79
C LYS A 4 -49.56 65.69 29.76
N ARG A 5 -50.05 65.59 31.01
CA ARG A 5 -49.60 64.69 32.08
C ARG A 5 -49.84 63.23 31.67
N ASP A 6 -48.91 62.33 32.03
CA ASP A 6 -49.19 60.92 32.29
C ASP A 6 -48.22 60.42 33.42
N ASP A 7 -48.80 60.31 34.61
CA ASP A 7 -48.55 59.41 35.75
C ASP A 7 -47.20 58.67 35.89
N ILE A 8 -46.41 59.09 36.89
CA ILE A 8 -45.24 58.37 37.44
C ILE A 8 -45.72 57.39 38.55
N GLU A 9 -46.76 56.60 38.27
CA GLU A 9 -47.22 55.52 39.16
C GLU A 9 -47.55 54.26 38.36
N SER A 10 -46.53 53.67 37.72
CA SER A 10 -46.53 52.25 37.35
C SER A 10 -45.12 51.78 37.04
N ILE A 11 -44.26 51.79 38.07
CA ILE A 11 -43.15 50.84 38.09
C ILE A 11 -43.79 49.51 38.52
N PRO A 12 -43.86 48.47 37.66
CA PRO A 12 -44.31 47.18 38.11
C PRO A 12 -43.37 46.74 39.24
N ASN A 13 -43.97 46.51 40.40
CA ASN A 13 -43.30 46.01 41.58
C ASN A 13 -42.67 44.67 41.22
N LEU A 14 -41.37 44.67 40.90
CA LEU A 14 -40.58 43.46 40.78
C LEU A 14 -40.54 42.84 42.17
N LYS A 15 -41.46 41.91 42.40
CA LYS A 15 -41.40 40.99 43.53
C LYS A 15 -39.97 40.47 43.61
N PRO A 16 -39.31 40.49 44.79
CA PRO A 16 -38.03 39.82 44.94
C PRO A 16 -38.28 38.35 44.60
N LEU A 17 -37.62 37.86 43.55
CA LEU A 17 -37.64 36.44 43.23
C LEU A 17 -37.16 35.70 44.48
N SER A 18 -37.95 34.73 44.91
CA SER A 18 -37.65 33.89 46.07
C SER A 18 -36.19 33.44 45.98
N LYS A 19 -35.40 33.65 47.05
CA LYS A 19 -33.97 33.29 47.12
C LYS A 19 -33.69 31.80 46.82
N GLY A 20 -34.72 30.96 46.66
CA GLY A 20 -34.62 29.56 46.23
C GLY A 20 -34.76 29.32 44.72
N GLU A 21 -35.67 30.01 44.02
CA GLU A 21 -36.07 29.65 42.64
C GLU A 21 -34.96 29.91 41.60
N GLY A 22 -34.19 30.99 41.77
CA GLY A 22 -33.06 31.30 40.89
C GLY A 22 -31.90 30.30 41.03
N ASN A 23 -31.66 29.82 42.25
CA ASN A 23 -30.64 28.82 42.53
C ASN A 23 -31.06 27.43 42.03
N GLU A 24 -32.33 27.06 42.16
CA GLU A 24 -32.84 25.80 41.62
C GLU A 24 -32.79 25.77 40.09
N ARG A 25 -33.13 26.87 39.41
CA ARG A 25 -33.04 26.96 37.95
C ARG A 25 -31.59 26.87 37.45
N LEU A 26 -30.65 27.49 38.15
CA LEU A 26 -29.23 27.37 37.82
C LEU A 26 -28.71 25.94 38.07
N LYS A 27 -29.07 25.32 39.20
CA LYS A 27 -28.74 23.92 39.49
C LYS A 27 -29.30 22.97 38.43
N LEU A 28 -30.55 23.18 38.01
CA LEU A 28 -31.18 22.35 36.97
C LEU A 28 -30.42 22.47 35.64
N LYS A 29 -30.06 23.68 35.21
CA LYS A 29 -29.26 23.88 34.00
C LYS A 29 -27.86 23.25 34.09
N ILE A 30 -27.23 23.27 35.26
CA ILE A 30 -25.93 22.62 35.47
C ILE A 30 -26.09 21.10 35.33
N VAL A 31 -27.13 20.52 35.94
CA VAL A 31 -27.43 19.09 35.80
C VAL A 31 -27.71 18.70 34.34
N ASP A 32 -28.44 19.54 33.59
CA ASP A 32 -28.69 19.32 32.16
C ASP A 32 -27.39 19.34 31.34
N PHE A 33 -26.47 20.27 31.63
CA PHE A 33 -25.16 20.33 30.97
C PHE A 33 -24.27 19.14 31.33
N ASP A 34 -24.22 18.75 32.60
CA ASP A 34 -23.44 17.59 33.05
C ASP A 34 -23.93 16.29 32.40
N ALA A 35 -25.26 16.13 32.28
CA ALA A 35 -25.87 15.00 31.59
C ALA A 35 -25.47 14.95 30.11
N GLU A 36 -25.45 16.10 29.43
CA GLU A 36 -25.05 16.19 28.03
C GLU A 36 -23.55 15.92 27.82
N ILE A 37 -22.68 16.41 28.72
CA ILE A 37 -21.23 16.13 28.68
C ILE A 37 -20.98 14.62 28.82
N LEU A 38 -21.64 13.96 29.78
CA LEU A 38 -21.52 12.51 29.96
C LEU A 38 -21.99 11.76 28.71
N ARG A 39 -23.13 12.14 28.14
CA ARG A 39 -23.66 11.54 26.90
C ARG A 39 -22.64 11.64 25.76
N MET A 40 -22.08 12.82 25.54
CA MET A 40 -21.06 13.05 24.51
C MET A 40 -19.78 12.22 24.76
N ASN A 41 -19.34 12.11 26.01
CA ASN A 41 -18.15 11.33 26.35
C ASN A 41 -18.36 9.83 26.07
N TYR A 42 -19.52 9.25 26.40
CA TYR A 42 -19.79 7.85 26.07
C TYR A 42 -19.90 7.60 24.55
N GLU A 43 -20.46 8.54 23.80
CA GLU A 43 -20.49 8.46 22.34
C GLU A 43 -19.09 8.55 21.73
N ALA A 44 -18.27 9.48 22.22
CA ALA A 44 -16.88 9.62 21.81
C ALA A 44 -16.07 8.35 22.13
N LEU A 45 -16.28 7.77 23.33
CA LEU A 45 -15.64 6.51 23.71
C LEU A 45 -16.00 5.38 22.73
N GLY A 46 -17.28 5.17 22.45
CA GLY A 46 -17.73 4.17 21.48
C GLY A 46 -17.21 4.41 20.06
N CYS A 47 -17.00 5.67 19.66
CA CYS A 47 -16.33 6.00 18.41
C CYS A 47 -14.85 5.62 18.42
N THR A 48 -14.11 5.97 19.48
CA THR A 48 -12.68 5.65 19.58
C THR A 48 -12.43 4.15 19.66
N GLN A 49 -13.26 3.39 20.38
CA GLN A 49 -13.16 1.93 20.44
C GLN A 49 -13.38 1.26 19.07
N ARG A 50 -14.37 1.73 18.30
CA ARG A 50 -14.56 1.27 16.91
C ARG A 50 -13.37 1.61 16.02
N MET A 51 -12.85 2.83 16.15
CA MET A 51 -11.70 3.27 15.36
C MET A 51 -10.44 2.44 15.65
N VAL A 52 -10.20 2.10 16.92
CA VAL A 52 -9.12 1.17 17.31
C VAL A 52 -9.31 -0.18 16.62
N ALA A 53 -10.49 -0.80 16.75
CA ALA A 53 -10.75 -2.12 16.18
C ALA A 53 -10.62 -2.14 14.65
N GLU A 54 -11.12 -1.10 13.96
CA GLU A 54 -11.03 -0.99 12.51
C GLU A 54 -9.58 -0.80 12.04
N LEU A 55 -8.79 0.02 12.74
CA LEU A 55 -7.38 0.24 12.38
C LEU A 55 -6.51 -0.97 12.67
N GLU A 56 -6.73 -1.69 13.77
CA GLU A 56 -6.02 -2.95 14.04
C GLU A 56 -6.27 -3.98 12.94
N LYS A 57 -7.53 -4.12 12.53
CA LYS A 57 -7.91 -4.98 11.40
C LYS A 57 -7.23 -4.54 10.10
N MET A 58 -7.25 -3.24 9.79
CA MET A 58 -6.60 -2.71 8.58
C MET A 58 -5.09 -2.91 8.60
N ASN A 59 -4.46 -2.81 9.78
CA ASN A 59 -3.04 -3.06 9.95
C ASN A 59 -2.70 -4.54 9.69
N GLU A 60 -3.49 -5.48 10.22
CA GLU A 60 -3.34 -6.91 9.95
C GLU A 60 -3.51 -7.22 8.45
N GLU A 61 -4.57 -6.71 7.83
CA GLU A 61 -4.80 -6.85 6.38
C GLU A 61 -3.66 -6.24 5.54
N GLY A 62 -3.10 -5.11 5.99
CA GLY A 62 -1.96 -4.45 5.36
C GLY A 62 -0.69 -5.30 5.42
N VAL A 63 -0.39 -5.91 6.57
CA VAL A 63 0.75 -6.84 6.73
C VAL A 63 0.58 -8.06 5.82
N MET A 64 -0.62 -8.65 5.78
CA MET A 64 -0.91 -9.79 4.91
C MET A 64 -0.77 -9.43 3.43
N THR A 65 -1.20 -8.22 3.05
CA THR A 65 -1.05 -7.70 1.69
C THR A 65 0.42 -7.55 1.31
N LEU A 66 1.24 -6.99 2.20
CA LEU A 66 2.67 -6.84 1.97
C LEU A 66 3.36 -8.20 1.80
N SER A 67 3.05 -9.16 2.67
CA SER A 67 3.59 -10.53 2.55
C SER A 67 3.16 -11.23 1.25
N ALA A 68 1.92 -11.01 0.81
CA ALA A 68 1.43 -11.53 -0.46
C ALA A 68 2.18 -10.92 -1.66
N LEU A 69 2.46 -9.62 -1.62
CA LEU A 69 3.25 -8.93 -2.65
C LEU A 69 4.70 -9.42 -2.70
N GLU A 70 5.35 -9.66 -1.55
CA GLU A 70 6.70 -10.25 -1.51
C GLU A 70 6.74 -11.64 -2.16
N ASN A 71 5.75 -12.49 -1.84
CA ASN A 71 5.64 -13.81 -2.43
C ASN A 71 5.32 -13.76 -3.93
N GLN A 72 4.53 -12.78 -4.39
CA GLN A 72 4.31 -12.53 -5.82
C GLN A 72 5.59 -12.09 -6.51
N ASP A 73 6.40 -11.25 -5.88
CA ASP A 73 7.68 -10.79 -6.43
C ASP A 73 8.66 -11.96 -6.66
N GLU A 74 8.77 -12.88 -5.70
CA GLU A 74 9.58 -14.10 -5.85
C GLU A 74 9.04 -15.01 -6.98
N GLN A 75 7.72 -15.09 -7.13
CA GLN A 75 7.11 -15.85 -8.23
C GLN A 75 7.42 -15.22 -9.60
N LEU A 76 7.42 -13.89 -9.69
CA LEU A 76 7.81 -13.18 -10.92
C LEU A 76 9.29 -13.44 -11.25
N ASP A 77 10.19 -13.48 -10.27
CA ASP A 77 11.61 -13.82 -10.50
C ASP A 77 11.77 -15.24 -11.05
N LYS A 78 11.03 -16.21 -10.48
CA LYS A 78 11.02 -17.60 -10.99
C LYS A 78 10.47 -17.67 -12.42
N LEU A 79 9.43 -16.90 -12.71
CA LEU A 79 8.84 -16.83 -14.04
C LEU A 79 9.81 -16.21 -15.06
N GLU A 80 10.46 -15.10 -14.73
CA GLU A 80 11.48 -14.45 -15.58
C GLU A 80 12.63 -15.42 -15.88
N ALA A 81 13.13 -16.15 -14.86
CA ALA A 81 14.17 -17.15 -15.03
C ALA A 81 13.73 -18.33 -15.94
N ASN A 82 12.52 -18.85 -15.75
CA ASN A 82 11.98 -19.93 -16.58
C ASN A 82 11.83 -19.50 -18.04
N LEU A 83 11.35 -18.27 -18.28
CA LEU A 83 11.23 -17.72 -19.63
C LEU A 83 12.60 -17.52 -20.30
N HIS A 84 13.63 -17.12 -19.55
CA HIS A 84 15.00 -17.08 -20.08
C HIS A 84 15.49 -18.46 -20.49
N GLN A 85 15.24 -19.48 -19.66
CA GLN A 85 15.58 -20.86 -20.01
C GLN A 85 14.84 -21.35 -21.26
N ILE A 86 13.53 -21.07 -21.36
CA ILE A 86 12.73 -21.42 -22.55
C ILE A 86 13.31 -20.76 -23.80
N ASN A 87 13.65 -19.48 -23.72
CA ASN A 87 14.25 -18.76 -24.84
C ASN A 87 15.60 -19.38 -25.27
N ASP A 88 16.45 -19.77 -24.32
CA ASP A 88 17.72 -20.46 -24.59
C ASP A 88 17.49 -21.84 -25.23
N ASP A 89 16.51 -22.60 -24.74
CA ASP A 89 16.13 -23.91 -25.28
C ASP A 89 15.60 -23.79 -26.72
N ILE A 90 14.74 -22.80 -27.00
CA ILE A 90 14.24 -22.51 -28.34
C ILE A 90 15.40 -22.14 -29.28
N SER A 91 16.37 -21.37 -28.80
CA SER A 91 17.56 -21.01 -29.57
C SER A 91 18.41 -22.24 -29.92
N ALA A 92 18.62 -23.14 -28.96
CA ALA A 92 19.33 -24.41 -29.16
C ALA A 92 18.61 -25.30 -30.18
N VAL A 93 17.29 -25.49 -30.02
CA VAL A 93 16.44 -26.25 -30.95
C VAL A 93 16.51 -25.67 -32.36
N THR A 94 16.41 -24.34 -32.48
CA THR A 94 16.50 -23.66 -33.78
C THR A 94 17.86 -23.89 -34.44
N SER A 95 18.96 -23.85 -33.68
CA SER A 95 20.29 -24.16 -34.21
C SER A 95 20.38 -25.60 -34.71
N ASP A 96 19.79 -26.56 -34.01
CA ASP A 96 19.86 -27.98 -34.39
C ASP A 96 19.00 -28.29 -35.62
N ILE A 97 17.81 -27.69 -35.72
CA ILE A 97 16.97 -27.71 -36.92
C ILE A 97 17.77 -27.19 -38.12
N THR A 98 18.47 -26.06 -37.99
CA THR A 98 19.28 -25.49 -39.07
C THR A 98 20.46 -26.41 -39.47
N LYS A 99 21.03 -27.17 -38.52
CA LYS A 99 22.04 -28.19 -38.85
C LYS A 99 21.41 -29.37 -39.60
N MET A 100 20.21 -29.81 -39.22
CA MET A 100 19.47 -30.87 -39.91
C MET A 100 19.09 -30.47 -41.34
N GLU A 101 18.61 -29.25 -41.55
CA GLU A 101 18.36 -28.70 -42.91
C GLU A 101 19.62 -28.79 -43.79
N ARG A 102 20.80 -28.43 -43.25
CA ARG A 102 22.07 -28.53 -43.99
C ARG A 102 22.50 -29.96 -44.29
N CYS A 103 22.17 -30.92 -43.42
CA CYS A 103 22.50 -32.33 -43.60
C CYS A 103 21.57 -33.02 -44.62
N CYS A 104 20.33 -32.56 -44.77
CA CYS A 104 19.32 -33.17 -45.64
C CYS A 104 19.28 -32.61 -47.08
N CYS A 105 19.96 -31.49 -47.37
CA CYS A 105 19.92 -30.83 -48.70
C CYS A 105 20.95 -31.33 -49.74
N PHE A 106 21.72 -32.40 -49.51
CA PHE A 106 22.65 -32.91 -50.53
C PHE A 106 22.69 -34.44 -50.60
N PRO A 107 22.17 -35.05 -51.69
CA PRO A 107 22.37 -36.48 -51.93
C PRO A 107 23.83 -36.84 -52.29
N LYS A 108 24.75 -35.90 -52.54
CA LYS A 108 26.05 -36.18 -53.19
C LYS A 108 27.32 -35.43 -52.73
N ILE A 109 27.38 -34.79 -51.55
CA ILE A 109 28.67 -34.27 -51.03
C ILE A 109 28.76 -34.48 -49.52
N CYS A 110 29.24 -35.68 -49.15
CA CYS A 110 29.81 -35.94 -47.85
C CYS A 110 31.28 -36.31 -48.09
N PHE A 111 32.14 -35.30 -48.24
CA PHE A 111 33.60 -35.48 -48.22
C PHE A 111 34.18 -34.89 -46.93
N SER A 112 35.00 -35.71 -46.30
CA SER A 112 35.62 -35.53 -45.00
C SER A 112 36.57 -34.33 -44.98
N LEU A 113 36.19 -33.23 -44.32
CA LEU A 113 37.17 -32.22 -43.90
C LEU A 113 37.09 -31.95 -42.39
N LYS A 114 37.89 -32.76 -41.70
CA LYS A 114 38.79 -32.41 -40.58
C LYS A 114 38.45 -31.14 -39.79
N ARG A 115 37.82 -31.38 -38.64
CA ARG A 115 38.21 -30.90 -37.30
C ARG A 115 39.32 -29.82 -37.30
N LEU A 116 38.95 -28.55 -37.16
CA LEU A 116 39.86 -27.51 -36.69
C LEU A 116 39.47 -27.12 -35.25
N ARG A 117 40.29 -27.57 -34.31
CA ARG A 117 40.38 -27.07 -32.93
C ARG A 117 41.28 -25.83 -32.92
N ARG A 118 40.86 -24.77 -32.20
CA ARG A 118 41.67 -23.87 -31.34
C ARG A 118 40.71 -22.82 -30.74
N ASN A 119 40.46 -22.89 -29.43
CA ASN A 119 41.19 -22.29 -28.29
C ASN A 119 40.78 -20.82 -28.00
N LYS A 120 39.84 -20.71 -27.05
CA LYS A 120 39.81 -19.91 -25.80
C LYS A 120 40.84 -18.77 -25.61
N ASP A 121 40.29 -17.58 -25.31
CA ASP A 121 40.77 -16.52 -24.38
C ASP A 121 39.48 -15.80 -23.86
N LYS A 122 39.08 -15.84 -22.57
CA LYS A 122 39.40 -14.91 -21.44
C LYS A 122 39.54 -13.45 -21.90
N GLU A 123 38.81 -12.43 -21.44
CA GLU A 123 38.41 -11.90 -20.12
C GLU A 123 37.47 -10.69 -20.46
N ASN A 124 36.47 -10.20 -19.72
CA ASN A 124 36.55 -9.56 -18.41
C ASN A 124 35.14 -9.22 -17.90
N ASP A 125 35.03 -9.29 -16.58
CA ASP A 125 33.96 -8.88 -15.69
C ASP A 125 33.66 -7.37 -15.77
N VAL A 126 32.39 -6.99 -15.92
CA VAL A 126 31.85 -5.77 -15.30
C VAL A 126 30.40 -6.03 -14.86
N ARG A 127 30.25 -6.52 -13.64
CA ARG A 127 29.05 -6.30 -12.83
C ARG A 127 28.77 -4.80 -12.70
N ALA A 128 27.65 -4.34 -13.24
CA ALA A 128 27.02 -3.08 -12.84
C ALA A 128 25.75 -3.42 -12.04
N ALA A 129 25.93 -3.68 -10.75
CA ALA A 129 24.83 -3.68 -9.80
C ALA A 129 24.43 -2.22 -9.55
N ALA A 130 23.40 -1.75 -10.27
CA ALA A 130 22.77 -0.47 -9.96
C ALA A 130 21.76 -0.70 -8.83
N SER A 131 22.25 -0.68 -7.59
CA SER A 131 21.40 -0.52 -6.41
C SER A 131 20.82 0.91 -6.43
N SER A 132 19.61 1.06 -6.94
CA SER A 132 18.83 2.29 -6.78
C SER A 132 18.30 2.34 -5.34
N SER A 133 19.09 2.87 -4.41
CA SER A 133 18.58 3.24 -3.09
C SER A 133 17.86 4.58 -3.23
N ILE A 134 16.54 4.55 -3.36
CA ILE A 134 15.72 5.75 -3.19
C ILE A 134 15.82 6.17 -1.72
N VAL A 135 16.60 7.21 -1.47
CA VAL A 135 16.66 7.87 -0.17
C VAL A 135 15.37 8.66 0.00
N VAL A 136 14.36 8.03 0.61
CA VAL A 136 13.19 8.75 1.11
C VAL A 136 13.68 9.64 2.26
N LYS A 137 13.80 10.94 1.96
CA LYS A 137 14.13 11.97 2.93
C LYS A 137 12.97 12.07 3.93
N ARG A 138 13.07 11.31 5.03
CA ARG A 138 12.15 11.38 6.16
C ARG A 138 12.19 12.79 6.71
N LYS A 139 11.20 13.61 6.37
CA LYS A 139 10.83 14.73 7.24
C LYS A 139 10.28 14.07 8.50
N ALA A 140 11.05 14.11 9.58
CA ALA A 140 10.53 13.86 10.91
C ALA A 140 9.37 14.83 11.09
N SER A 141 8.14 14.34 10.94
CA SER A 141 6.96 15.03 11.44
C SER A 141 7.20 15.16 12.93
N GLN A 142 7.46 16.39 13.38
CA GLN A 142 7.45 16.75 14.79
C GLN A 142 6.23 16.07 15.42
N LYS A 143 6.48 15.10 16.31
CA LYS A 143 5.46 14.62 17.25
C LYS A 143 4.94 15.87 17.96
N ARG A 144 3.72 16.27 17.62
CA ARG A 144 2.98 17.19 18.48
C ARG A 144 2.58 16.35 19.68
N ASP A 145 3.44 16.34 20.68
CA ASP A 145 3.17 15.82 22.03
C ASP A 145 2.20 16.79 22.72
N GLY A 146 1.00 16.91 22.15
CA GLY A 146 -0.12 17.62 22.72
C GLY A 146 -1.21 16.60 23.06
N ALA A 147 -1.91 16.82 24.16
CA ALA A 147 -3.08 16.02 24.51
C ALA A 147 -4.02 15.92 23.29
N PHE A 148 -4.38 14.69 22.90
CA PHE A 148 -5.26 14.45 21.75
C PHE A 148 -6.68 14.98 22.01
N MET A 149 -7.01 15.22 23.26
CA MET A 149 -8.29 15.76 23.70
C MET A 149 -8.10 16.80 24.81
N THR A 150 -8.90 17.85 24.79
CA THR A 150 -9.02 18.79 25.91
C THR A 150 -9.88 18.17 27.00
N ARG A 151 -9.30 17.93 28.18
CA ARG A 151 -10.04 17.41 29.35
C ARG A 151 -11.00 18.48 29.87
N LEU A 152 -12.29 18.14 29.97
CA LEU A 152 -13.34 19.04 30.46
C LEU A 152 -13.81 18.63 31.85
N THR A 153 -13.95 17.33 32.10
CA THR A 153 -14.41 16.80 33.39
C THR A 153 -13.35 15.98 34.12
N ASP A 154 -12.21 15.69 33.46
CA ASP A 154 -11.10 14.87 33.99
C ASP A 154 -11.60 13.52 34.54
N THR A 155 -12.60 12.96 33.85
CA THR A 155 -13.19 11.67 34.18
C THR A 155 -12.34 10.53 33.63
N VAL A 156 -12.45 9.36 34.25
CA VAL A 156 -11.76 8.13 33.77
C VAL A 156 -12.09 7.83 32.31
N VAL A 157 -13.33 8.11 31.89
CA VAL A 157 -13.78 7.98 30.49
C VAL A 157 -13.01 8.90 29.55
N GLU A 158 -12.78 10.16 29.95
CA GLU A 158 -11.96 11.09 29.16
C GLU A 158 -10.51 10.60 29.03
N GLY A 159 -9.97 9.95 30.07
CA GLY A 159 -8.68 9.27 30.02
C GLY A 159 -8.64 8.11 29.03
N GLU A 160 -9.64 7.23 29.04
CA GLU A 160 -9.73 6.10 28.10
C GLU A 160 -9.85 6.58 26.64
N ILE A 161 -10.62 7.66 26.40
CA ILE A 161 -10.70 8.28 25.07
C ILE A 161 -9.32 8.77 24.62
N GLU A 162 -8.56 9.44 25.49
CA GLU A 162 -7.21 9.93 25.17
C GLU A 162 -6.25 8.77 24.87
N ASP A 163 -6.30 7.69 25.65
CA ASP A 163 -5.49 6.49 25.42
C ASP A 163 -5.86 5.79 24.10
N ASN A 164 -7.15 5.64 23.79
CA ASN A 164 -7.62 5.09 22.52
C ASN A 164 -7.16 5.94 21.32
N LEU A 165 -7.24 7.27 21.42
CA LEU A 165 -6.77 8.18 20.37
C LEU A 165 -5.26 8.10 20.17
N ARG A 166 -4.50 7.92 21.24
CA ARG A 166 -3.05 7.70 21.15
C ARG A 166 -2.74 6.37 20.44
N HIS A 167 -3.41 5.28 20.81
CA HIS A 167 -3.26 3.98 20.15
C HIS A 167 -3.63 4.04 18.67
N VAL A 168 -4.70 4.76 18.33
CA VAL A 168 -5.08 5.04 16.95
C VAL A 168 -3.98 5.78 16.20
N ASN A 169 -3.39 6.82 16.78
CA ASN A 169 -2.32 7.55 16.13
C ASN A 169 -1.10 6.64 15.86
N GLU A 170 -0.72 5.81 16.84
CA GLU A 170 0.38 4.86 16.70
C GLU A 170 0.08 3.81 15.61
N THR A 171 -1.13 3.26 15.58
CA THR A 171 -1.56 2.29 14.55
C THR A 171 -1.65 2.92 13.16
N LEU A 172 -2.10 4.18 13.07
CA LEU A 172 -2.17 4.91 11.81
C LEU A 172 -0.77 5.21 11.24
N ASP A 173 0.19 5.52 12.10
CA ASP A 173 1.60 5.65 11.69
C ASP A 173 2.15 4.32 11.15
N ASN A 174 1.81 3.18 11.77
CA ASN A 174 2.17 1.86 11.25
C ASN A 174 1.53 1.58 9.88
N ILE A 175 0.22 1.84 9.72
CA ILE A 175 -0.49 1.68 8.44
C ILE A 175 0.12 2.56 7.35
N LYS A 176 0.53 3.78 7.70
CA LYS A 176 1.23 4.68 6.76
C LYS A 176 2.57 4.10 6.32
N HIS A 177 3.31 3.45 7.21
CA HIS A 177 4.53 2.74 6.84
C HIS A 177 4.23 1.56 5.91
N LEU A 178 3.25 0.72 6.24
CA LEU A 178 2.81 -0.39 5.38
C LEU A 178 2.36 0.10 4.00
N ALA A 179 1.60 1.18 3.92
CA ALA A 179 1.15 1.76 2.65
C ALA A 179 2.34 2.25 1.80
N ALA A 180 3.36 2.83 2.43
CA ALA A 180 4.58 3.22 1.74
C ALA A 180 5.35 2.00 1.21
N ASP A 181 5.47 0.94 2.01
CA ASP A 181 6.17 -0.29 1.63
C ASP A 181 5.44 -1.04 0.50
N ILE A 182 4.11 -1.16 0.60
CA ILE A 182 3.24 -1.70 -0.47
C ILE A 182 3.46 -0.92 -1.77
N ASN A 183 3.46 0.42 -1.70
CA ASN A 183 3.67 1.25 -2.88
C ASN A 183 5.07 1.04 -3.51
N VAL A 184 6.10 0.88 -2.69
CA VAL A 184 7.46 0.57 -3.17
C VAL A 184 7.49 -0.80 -3.86
N GLN A 185 6.88 -1.83 -3.27
CA GLN A 185 6.84 -3.16 -3.88
C GLN A 185 6.09 -3.15 -5.23
N LEU A 186 4.95 -2.47 -5.30
CA LEU A 186 4.21 -2.31 -6.58
C LEU A 186 5.06 -1.60 -7.64
N SER A 187 5.79 -0.54 -7.27
CA SER A 187 6.66 0.21 -8.19
C SER A 187 7.83 -0.63 -8.71
N ILE A 188 8.26 -1.65 -7.97
CA ILE A 188 9.31 -2.59 -8.39
C ILE A 188 8.72 -3.68 -9.31
N GLN A 189 7.52 -4.16 -9.00
CA GLN A 189 6.86 -5.22 -9.76
C GLN A 189 6.38 -4.75 -11.14
N GLU A 190 5.89 -3.51 -11.27
CA GLU A 190 5.39 -2.96 -12.54
C GLU A 190 6.37 -3.15 -13.72
N PRO A 191 7.64 -2.67 -13.66
CA PRO A 191 8.58 -2.89 -14.76
C PRO A 191 9.06 -4.35 -14.87
N LYS A 192 8.93 -5.16 -13.82
CA LYS A 192 9.26 -6.60 -13.88
C LYS A 192 8.22 -7.35 -14.72
N ILE A 193 6.95 -7.03 -14.54
CA ILE A 193 5.86 -7.58 -15.34
C ILE A 193 6.04 -7.22 -16.83
N ASP A 194 6.40 -5.97 -17.14
CA ASP A 194 6.67 -5.55 -18.51
C ASP A 194 7.80 -6.36 -19.16
N ARG A 195 8.91 -6.61 -18.44
CA ARG A 195 10.02 -7.44 -18.96
C ARG A 195 9.58 -8.88 -19.21
N ILE A 196 8.84 -9.46 -18.27
CA ILE A 196 8.28 -10.82 -18.38
C ILE A 196 7.36 -10.91 -19.59
N GLN A 197 6.48 -9.93 -19.79
CA GLN A 197 5.57 -9.90 -20.93
C GLN A 197 6.36 -9.88 -22.25
N ASN A 198 7.34 -8.99 -22.39
CA ASN A 198 8.16 -8.91 -23.59
C ASN A 198 8.93 -10.22 -23.87
N LEU A 199 9.46 -10.84 -22.82
CA LEU A 199 10.19 -12.11 -22.94
C LEU A 199 9.25 -13.26 -23.32
N MET A 200 8.03 -13.26 -22.79
CA MET A 200 6.98 -14.21 -23.13
C MET A 200 6.56 -14.09 -24.60
N GLU A 201 6.25 -12.88 -25.07
CA GLU A 201 5.90 -12.62 -26.47
C GLU A 201 7.02 -13.04 -27.44
N THR A 202 8.27 -12.72 -27.09
CA THR A 202 9.44 -13.12 -27.90
C THR A 202 9.60 -14.64 -27.95
N SER A 203 9.44 -15.31 -26.81
CA SER A 203 9.55 -16.77 -26.70
C SER A 203 8.44 -17.47 -27.47
N ASP A 204 7.21 -16.96 -27.44
CA ASP A 204 6.06 -17.52 -28.16
C ASP A 204 6.27 -17.47 -29.67
N ILE A 205 6.67 -16.31 -30.20
CA ILE A 205 7.00 -16.13 -31.63
C ILE A 205 8.15 -17.06 -32.06
N ALA A 206 9.20 -17.16 -31.23
CA ALA A 206 10.35 -18.00 -31.53
C ALA A 206 9.99 -19.50 -31.52
N MET A 207 9.14 -19.93 -30.58
CA MET A 207 8.65 -21.29 -30.48
C MET A 207 7.80 -21.67 -31.70
N ASP A 208 6.87 -20.81 -32.11
CA ASP A 208 6.05 -21.01 -33.32
C ASP A 208 6.92 -21.12 -34.57
N GLY A 209 7.92 -20.25 -34.71
CA GLY A 209 8.88 -20.29 -35.81
C GLY A 209 9.69 -21.58 -35.85
N ALA A 210 10.15 -22.07 -34.70
CA ALA A 210 10.85 -23.36 -34.59
C ALA A 210 9.93 -24.52 -34.96
N ASN A 211 8.69 -24.51 -34.45
CA ASN A 211 7.69 -25.55 -34.73
C ASN A 211 7.36 -25.65 -36.22
N GLU A 212 7.18 -24.51 -36.90
CA GLU A 212 6.95 -24.48 -38.35
C GLU A 212 8.14 -25.05 -39.15
N LYS A 213 9.39 -24.77 -38.74
CA LYS A 213 10.57 -25.38 -39.38
C LYS A 213 10.62 -26.90 -39.18
N VAL A 214 10.35 -27.39 -37.97
CA VAL A 214 10.26 -28.84 -37.69
C VAL A 214 9.20 -29.48 -38.58
N LYS A 215 8.01 -28.88 -38.65
CA LYS A 215 6.91 -29.37 -39.47
C LYS A 215 7.29 -29.47 -40.94
N ARG A 216 8.02 -28.48 -41.48
CA ARG A 216 8.58 -28.53 -42.84
C ARG A 216 9.54 -29.70 -43.03
N LEU A 217 10.46 -29.92 -42.09
CA LEU A 217 11.39 -31.05 -42.15
C LEU A 217 10.70 -32.42 -42.10
N LEU A 218 9.60 -32.54 -41.36
CA LEU A 218 8.82 -33.78 -41.24
C LEU A 218 7.85 -34.01 -42.41
N SER A 219 7.49 -32.95 -43.14
CA SER A 219 6.58 -33.02 -44.29
C SER A 219 7.27 -33.39 -45.62
N VAL A 220 8.58 -33.67 -45.60
CA VAL A 220 9.38 -34.21 -46.72
C VAL A 220 9.38 -35.73 -46.66
#